data_AF-A0A255PCZ1-F1
#
_entry.id   AF-A0A255PCZ1-F1
#
_cell.length_a   1.000
_cell.length_b   1.000
_cell.length_c   1.000
_cell.angle_alpha   90.00
_cell.angle_beta   90.00
_cell.angle_gamma   90.00
#
_symmetry.space_group_name_H-M   'P 1'
#
loop_
_entity.id
_entity.type
_entity.pdbx_description
1 polymer ?
#
loop_
_entity_poly.entity_id
_entity_poly.type
_entity_poly.pdbx_seq_one_letter_code
_entity_poly.pdbx_strand_id
1 'polypeptide(L)'
;MRRRTTATILLAAALALAGCSNSSSGDSKPSRAPSVTPSAPASKSVADQIAACTDAIVAGKDEGDGAPECVDLSPDDYMDALQAANKKGRDALGKQLGDASALAGVSPECRTWIKAELLDSTEEIDATSGYEACGDLSDAELQAAIDAVEKQLAAESTTAP
;
A
#
# COMPACT_ATOMS: atom_id res chain seq x y z
N MET A 1 25.80 30.68 6.34
CA MET A 1 25.66 30.25 7.75
C MET A 1 24.29 30.63 8.29
N ARG A 2 23.41 29.66 8.54
CA ARG A 2 22.27 29.80 9.47
C ARG A 2 21.84 28.41 9.94
N ARG A 3 21.95 28.21 11.26
CA ARG A 3 21.74 26.97 12.01
C ARG A 3 20.30 26.48 11.84
N ARG A 4 20.09 25.18 11.63
CA ARG A 4 18.78 24.55 11.77
C ARG A 4 18.85 23.42 12.80
N THR A 5 17.94 23.58 13.74
CA THR A 5 17.72 22.88 14.99
C THR A 5 17.50 21.38 14.75
N THR A 6 18.23 20.54 15.49
CA THR A 6 17.99 19.10 15.62
C THR A 6 16.56 18.85 16.12
N ALA A 7 15.70 18.31 15.26
CA ALA A 7 14.42 17.72 15.64
C ALA A 7 14.62 16.22 15.81
N THR A 8 14.83 15.77 17.04
CA THR A 8 14.71 14.37 17.44
C THR A 8 13.25 13.94 17.30
N ILE A 9 12.93 13.15 16.27
CA ILE A 9 11.64 12.46 16.19
C ILE A 9 11.88 11.00 16.58
N LEU A 10 11.57 10.68 17.83
CA LEU A 10 11.47 9.32 18.34
C LEU A 10 10.24 8.64 17.71
N LEU A 11 10.50 7.59 16.92
CA LEU A 11 9.53 6.56 16.54
C LEU A 11 8.98 5.86 17.79
N ALA A 12 7.65 5.80 17.92
CA ALA A 12 6.93 4.68 18.56
C ALA A 12 5.41 4.84 18.37
N ALA A 13 4.89 4.49 17.19
CA ALA A 13 3.46 4.22 17.03
C ALA A 13 3.24 2.71 17.16
N ALA A 14 2.97 2.25 18.38
CA ALA A 14 2.48 0.90 18.63
C ALA A 14 0.98 0.85 18.28
N LEU A 15 0.63 0.24 17.14
CA LEU A 15 -0.75 -0.12 16.83
C LEU A 15 -1.15 -1.31 17.70
N ALA A 16 -1.77 -1.04 18.84
CA ALA A 16 -2.54 -2.03 19.59
C ALA A 16 -3.96 -2.08 19.02
N LEU A 17 -4.22 -2.98 18.05
CA LEU A 17 -5.58 -3.47 17.80
C LEU A 17 -5.93 -4.51 18.88
N ALA A 18 -6.26 -4.03 20.07
CA ALA A 18 -6.94 -4.84 21.07
C ALA A 18 -8.44 -4.86 20.75
N GLY A 19 -8.90 -6.03 20.34
CA GLY A 19 -10.29 -6.30 19.96
C GLY A 19 -11.30 -6.03 21.07
N CYS A 20 -12.54 -5.83 20.63
CA CYS A 20 -13.72 -5.73 21.47
C CYS A 20 -13.80 -6.89 22.46
N SER A 21 -13.68 -6.59 23.76
CA SER A 21 -14.11 -7.51 24.82
C SER A 21 -15.38 -6.98 25.48
N ASN A 22 -16.42 -7.75 25.21
CA ASN A 22 -17.74 -7.77 25.80
C ASN A 22 -17.69 -7.85 27.34
N SER A 23 -18.25 -6.86 28.04
CA SER A 23 -18.47 -6.91 29.50
C SER A 23 -19.95 -7.08 29.85
N SER A 24 -20.23 -8.34 30.19
CA SER A 24 -21.34 -8.91 30.95
C SER A 24 -22.02 -8.02 32.01
N SER A 25 -23.34 -7.88 31.91
CA SER A 25 -24.26 -7.78 33.06
C SER A 25 -25.07 -9.08 33.10
N GLY A 26 -24.92 -9.85 34.17
CA GLY A 26 -25.45 -11.21 34.29
C GLY A 26 -26.93 -11.26 34.63
N ASP A 27 -27.57 -12.39 34.32
CA ASP A 27 -28.62 -12.98 35.16
C ASP A 27 -28.88 -14.47 34.81
N SER A 28 -28.57 -15.33 35.79
CA SER A 28 -29.22 -16.58 36.23
C SER A 28 -30.00 -17.51 35.25
N LYS A 29 -29.49 -18.73 34.98
CA LYS A 29 -30.03 -20.10 35.35
C LYS A 29 -29.44 -21.25 34.48
N PRO A 30 -29.34 -22.50 34.98
CA PRO A 30 -28.49 -23.54 34.40
C PRO A 30 -29.22 -24.55 33.48
N SER A 31 -28.40 -25.40 32.85
CA SER A 31 -28.70 -26.70 32.21
C SER A 31 -29.14 -26.70 30.74
N ARG A 32 -28.19 -27.00 29.85
CA ARG A 32 -28.19 -28.22 29.01
C ARG A 32 -26.80 -28.42 28.38
N ALA A 33 -26.28 -29.64 28.43
CA ALA A 33 -24.99 -30.00 27.82
C ALA A 33 -24.96 -29.65 26.32
N PRO A 34 -23.87 -29.07 25.78
CA PRO A 34 -23.76 -28.86 24.34
C PRO A 34 -23.41 -30.18 23.68
N SER A 35 -24.34 -30.69 22.87
CA SER A 35 -24.04 -31.65 21.82
C SER A 35 -22.94 -31.07 20.93
N VAL A 36 -21.85 -31.78 20.78
CA VAL A 36 -20.78 -31.49 19.83
C VAL A 36 -21.33 -31.57 18.40
N THR A 37 -21.71 -30.43 17.86
CA THR A 37 -21.89 -30.23 16.42
C THR A 37 -20.52 -29.93 15.83
N PRO A 38 -20.07 -30.61 14.76
CA PRO A 38 -18.81 -30.26 14.11
C PRO A 38 -18.92 -28.83 13.57
N SER A 39 -17.96 -27.98 13.94
CA SER A 39 -17.81 -26.64 13.37
C SER A 39 -17.70 -26.77 11.86
N ALA A 40 -18.69 -26.24 11.14
CA ALA A 40 -18.55 -25.96 9.72
C ALA A 40 -17.34 -25.04 9.53
N PRO A 41 -16.56 -25.19 8.44
CA PRO A 41 -15.49 -24.24 8.13
C PRO A 41 -16.10 -22.85 8.08
N ALA A 42 -15.44 -21.87 8.71
CA ALA A 42 -15.91 -20.50 8.73
C ALA A 42 -16.16 -20.02 7.29
N SER A 43 -17.43 -19.88 6.92
CA SER A 43 -17.82 -19.26 5.66
C SER A 43 -17.19 -17.87 5.63
N LYS A 44 -16.32 -17.59 4.65
CA LYS A 44 -15.74 -16.24 4.48
C LYS A 44 -16.89 -15.23 4.43
N SER A 45 -16.74 -14.09 5.10
CA SER A 45 -17.79 -13.07 5.05
C SER A 45 -17.98 -12.58 3.61
N VAL A 46 -19.17 -12.08 3.27
CA VAL A 46 -19.44 -11.50 1.94
C VAL A 46 -18.44 -10.39 1.62
N ALA A 47 -18.06 -9.58 2.62
CA ALA A 47 -17.04 -8.54 2.47
C ALA A 47 -15.66 -9.11 2.08
N ASP A 48 -15.25 -10.23 2.68
CA ASP A 48 -13.98 -10.89 2.33
C ASP A 48 -14.01 -11.47 0.92
N GLN A 49 -15.18 -11.96 0.47
CA GLN A 49 -15.37 -12.49 -0.88
C GLN A 49 -15.33 -11.36 -1.92
N ILE A 50 -15.99 -10.23 -1.67
CA ILE A 50 -15.94 -9.02 -2.51
C ILE A 50 -14.49 -8.51 -2.62
N ALA A 51 -13.76 -8.44 -1.51
CA ALA A 51 -12.37 -8.00 -1.50
C ALA A 51 -11.47 -8.94 -2.33
N ALA A 52 -11.60 -10.26 -2.13
CA ALA A 52 -10.87 -11.26 -2.89
C ALA A 52 -11.18 -11.18 -4.39
N CYS A 53 -12.46 -11.10 -4.77
CA CYS A 53 -12.89 -10.94 -6.16
C CYS A 53 -12.34 -9.64 -6.77
N THR A 54 -12.40 -8.53 -6.03
CA THR A 54 -11.82 -7.25 -6.48
C THR A 54 -10.33 -7.38 -6.77
N ASP A 55 -9.57 -8.02 -5.89
CA ASP A 55 -8.12 -8.20 -6.06
C ASP A 55 -7.80 -9.16 -7.22
N ALA A 56 -8.63 -10.18 -7.45
CA ALA A 56 -8.53 -11.08 -8.59
C ALA A 56 -8.74 -10.36 -9.92
N ILE A 57 -9.77 -9.52 -10.01
CA ILE A 57 -10.07 -8.69 -11.18
C ILE A 57 -8.90 -7.73 -11.45
N VAL A 58 -8.39 -7.06 -10.42
CA VAL A 58 -7.22 -6.16 -10.56
C VAL A 58 -5.98 -6.92 -11.03
N ALA A 59 -5.80 -8.17 -10.61
CA ALA A 59 -4.69 -9.03 -11.04
C ALA A 59 -4.89 -9.66 -12.42
N GLY A 60 -6.01 -9.41 -13.11
CA GLY A 60 -6.33 -10.03 -14.40
C GLY A 60 -6.62 -11.53 -14.30
N LYS A 61 -7.00 -12.03 -13.12
CA LYS A 61 -7.29 -13.45 -12.86
C LYS A 61 -8.75 -13.84 -13.09
N ASP A 62 -9.56 -12.89 -13.51
CA ASP A 62 -10.98 -13.08 -13.82
C ASP A 62 -11.23 -13.35 -15.31
N GLU A 63 -10.23 -13.90 -16.02
CA GLU A 63 -10.36 -14.25 -17.44
C GLU A 63 -10.90 -15.70 -17.60
N GLY A 64 -11.84 -15.91 -18.53
CA GLY A 64 -12.39 -17.24 -18.84
C GLY A 64 -13.61 -17.60 -18.00
N ASP A 65 -13.51 -18.66 -17.19
CA ASP A 65 -14.62 -19.17 -16.35
C ASP A 65 -14.92 -18.29 -15.11
N GLY A 66 -14.27 -17.12 -15.01
CA GLY A 66 -14.33 -16.22 -13.87
C GLY A 66 -13.41 -16.65 -12.73
N ALA A 67 -13.01 -15.69 -11.89
CA ALA A 67 -12.25 -15.99 -10.69
C ALA A 67 -13.14 -16.74 -9.68
N PRO A 68 -12.70 -17.85 -9.06
CA PRO A 68 -13.55 -18.67 -8.19
C PRO A 68 -14.08 -17.89 -6.98
N GLU A 69 -13.35 -16.88 -6.53
CA GLU A 69 -13.73 -15.90 -5.52
C GLU A 69 -14.89 -14.97 -5.92
N CYS A 70 -15.19 -14.86 -7.22
CA CYS A 70 -16.29 -14.05 -7.76
C CYS A 70 -17.56 -14.87 -8.02
N VAL A 71 -17.48 -16.20 -8.11
CA VAL A 71 -18.59 -17.09 -8.53
C VAL A 71 -19.73 -17.15 -7.52
N ASP A 72 -19.41 -17.05 -6.22
CA ASP A 72 -20.38 -17.15 -5.14
C ASP A 72 -21.02 -15.79 -4.77
N LEU A 73 -20.60 -14.70 -5.44
CA LEU A 73 -21.15 -13.36 -5.20
C LEU A 73 -22.52 -13.20 -5.85
N SER A 74 -23.38 -12.41 -5.20
CA SER A 74 -24.60 -11.95 -5.86
C SER A 74 -24.24 -11.04 -7.04
N PRO A 75 -25.11 -10.90 -8.06
CA PRO A 75 -24.87 -9.98 -9.17
C PRO A 75 -24.56 -8.55 -8.72
N ASP A 76 -25.21 -8.07 -7.66
CA ASP A 76 -24.98 -6.72 -7.12
C ASP A 76 -23.59 -6.62 -6.46
N ASP A 77 -23.22 -7.60 -5.63
CA ASP A 77 -21.89 -7.64 -4.98
C ASP A 77 -20.74 -7.77 -5.99
N TYR A 78 -20.98 -8.50 -7.08
CA TYR A 78 -20.02 -8.62 -8.18
C TYR A 78 -19.86 -7.28 -8.93
N MET A 79 -20.94 -6.53 -9.15
CA MET A 79 -20.87 -5.19 -9.76
C MET A 79 -20.12 -4.20 -8.85
N ASP A 80 -20.31 -4.30 -7.53
CA ASP A 80 -19.54 -3.52 -6.56
C ASP A 80 -18.04 -3.87 -6.61
N ALA A 81 -17.71 -5.17 -6.70
CA ALA A 81 -16.33 -5.63 -6.87
C ALA A 81 -15.71 -5.10 -8.18
N LEU A 82 -16.45 -5.13 -9.30
CA LEU A 82 -16.00 -4.57 -10.57
C LEU A 82 -15.79 -3.05 -10.51
N GLN A 83 -16.68 -2.31 -9.85
CA GLN A 83 -16.53 -0.87 -9.69
C GLN A 83 -15.32 -0.54 -8.81
N ALA A 84 -15.14 -1.28 -7.72
CA ALA A 84 -13.97 -1.16 -6.84
C ALA A 84 -12.67 -1.50 -7.58
N ALA A 85 -12.66 -2.55 -8.39
CA ALA A 85 -11.51 -2.95 -9.20
C ALA A 85 -11.15 -1.88 -10.24
N ASN A 86 -12.14 -1.34 -10.95
CA ASN A 86 -11.94 -0.23 -11.90
C ASN A 86 -11.38 1.01 -11.20
N LYS A 87 -11.91 1.37 -10.03
CA LYS A 87 -11.39 2.50 -9.24
C LYS A 87 -9.94 2.25 -8.81
N LYS A 88 -9.64 1.07 -8.25
CA LYS A 88 -8.27 0.68 -7.86
C LYS A 88 -7.31 0.74 -9.06
N GLY A 89 -7.71 0.21 -10.21
CA GLY A 89 -6.92 0.25 -11.44
C GLY A 89 -6.62 1.67 -11.92
N ARG A 90 -7.63 2.56 -11.89
CA ARG A 90 -7.45 3.98 -12.24
C ARG A 90 -6.59 4.74 -11.23
N ASP A 91 -6.75 4.47 -9.94
CA ASP A 91 -5.95 5.09 -8.88
C ASP A 91 -4.48 4.65 -9.01
N ALA A 92 -4.22 3.37 -9.28
CA ALA A 92 -2.89 2.84 -9.54
C ALA A 92 -2.25 3.46 -10.80
N LEU A 93 -3.00 3.53 -11.90
CA LEU A 93 -2.53 4.16 -13.14
C LEU A 93 -2.25 5.65 -12.94
N GLY A 94 -3.14 6.36 -12.22
CA GLY A 94 -2.97 7.77 -11.89
C GLY A 94 -1.71 8.01 -11.06
N LYS A 95 -1.41 7.12 -10.10
CA LYS A 95 -0.17 7.17 -9.32
C LYS A 95 1.07 6.95 -10.20
N GLN A 96 1.06 5.93 -11.05
CA GLN A 96 2.16 5.66 -11.98
C GLN A 96 2.41 6.82 -12.95
N LEU A 97 1.34 7.44 -13.47
CA LEU A 97 1.45 8.61 -14.34
C LEU A 97 1.97 9.84 -13.58
N GLY A 98 1.54 10.03 -12.34
CA GLY A 98 2.05 11.10 -11.47
C GLY A 98 3.55 10.94 -11.18
N ASP A 99 3.98 9.72 -10.84
CA ASP A 99 5.39 9.42 -10.57
C ASP A 99 6.23 9.54 -11.86
N ALA A 100 5.72 9.10 -13.02
CA ALA A 100 6.38 9.30 -14.31
C ALA A 100 6.46 10.78 -14.72
N SER A 101 5.41 11.56 -14.44
CA SER A 101 5.40 13.00 -14.68
C SER A 101 6.35 13.75 -13.75
N ALA A 102 6.53 13.31 -12.50
CA ALA A 102 7.49 13.89 -11.57
C ALA A 102 8.95 13.67 -12.02
N LEU A 103 9.19 12.64 -12.84
CA LEU A 103 10.48 12.36 -13.45
C LEU A 103 10.62 12.96 -14.86
N ALA A 104 9.56 13.55 -15.42
CA ALA A 104 9.60 14.19 -16.72
C ALA A 104 10.44 15.47 -16.63
N GLY A 105 11.56 15.51 -17.35
CA GLY A 105 12.54 16.61 -17.27
C GLY A 105 13.69 16.37 -16.30
N VAL A 106 13.62 15.32 -15.46
CA VAL A 106 14.75 14.89 -14.63
C VAL A 106 15.72 14.08 -15.50
N SER A 107 17.01 14.42 -15.45
CA SER A 107 18.04 13.70 -16.22
C SER A 107 18.23 12.27 -15.68
N PRO A 108 18.67 11.31 -16.52
CA PRO A 108 19.05 9.97 -16.06
C PRO A 108 20.18 10.00 -15.02
N GLU A 109 21.12 10.94 -15.15
CA GLU A 109 22.24 11.13 -14.23
C GLU A 109 21.75 11.57 -12.84
N CYS A 110 20.83 12.53 -12.78
CA CYS A 110 20.17 12.97 -11.55
C CYS A 110 19.42 11.82 -10.86
N ARG A 111 18.64 11.03 -11.61
CA ARG A 111 17.93 9.87 -11.04
C ARG A 111 18.88 8.83 -10.45
N THR A 112 20.02 8.61 -11.11
CA THR A 112 21.04 7.65 -10.65
C THR A 112 21.72 8.16 -9.38
N TRP A 113 22.03 9.45 -9.33
CA TRP A 113 22.57 10.10 -8.13
C TRP A 113 21.58 10.01 -6.96
N ILE A 114 20.31 10.40 -7.16
CA ILE A 114 19.25 10.28 -6.13
C ILE A 114 19.14 8.83 -5.63
N LYS A 115 19.16 7.84 -6.55
CA LYS A 115 19.09 6.42 -6.17
C LYS A 115 20.30 5.98 -5.35
N ALA A 116 21.50 6.44 -5.69
CA ALA A 116 22.71 6.15 -4.94
C ALA A 116 22.66 6.76 -3.53
N GLU A 117 22.29 8.03 -3.42
CA GLU A 117 22.15 8.73 -2.14
C GLU A 117 21.10 8.08 -1.23
N LEU A 118 19.95 7.66 -1.78
CA LEU A 118 18.91 6.98 -1.02
C LEU A 118 19.38 5.61 -0.49
N LEU A 119 20.31 4.94 -1.18
CA LEU A 119 20.86 3.64 -0.77
C LEU A 119 22.07 3.78 0.15
N ASP A 120 22.81 4.89 0.08
CA ASP A 120 24.04 5.12 0.84
C ASP A 120 23.77 5.80 2.19
N SER A 121 22.99 5.15 3.06
CA SER A 121 22.56 5.69 4.36
C SER A 121 23.68 5.91 5.40
N THR A 122 24.94 6.04 5.01
CA THR A 122 26.10 5.93 5.91
C THR A 122 27.02 7.16 6.03
N GLU A 123 27.03 8.12 5.11
CA GLU A 123 27.91 9.31 5.21
C GLU A 123 27.15 10.61 4.88
N GLU A 124 27.59 11.76 5.41
CA GLU A 124 26.95 13.08 5.23
C GLU A 124 26.62 13.36 3.76
N ILE A 125 25.32 13.54 3.45
CA ILE A 125 24.81 13.87 2.11
C ILE A 125 25.59 15.05 1.53
N ASP A 126 26.43 14.81 0.51
CA ASP A 126 27.15 15.86 -0.20
C ASP A 126 26.22 16.53 -1.23
N ALA A 127 25.49 17.53 -0.74
CA ALA A 127 24.60 18.35 -1.55
C ALA A 127 25.29 19.01 -2.76
N THR A 128 26.62 19.13 -2.77
CA THR A 128 27.39 19.74 -3.87
C THR A 128 27.35 18.87 -5.13
N SER A 129 27.44 17.55 -4.96
CA SER A 129 27.38 16.58 -6.06
C SER A 129 25.99 16.48 -6.70
N GLY A 130 24.94 16.71 -5.90
CA GLY A 130 23.56 16.71 -6.36
C GLY A 130 23.23 17.82 -7.35
N TYR A 131 23.73 19.03 -7.12
CA TYR A 131 23.52 20.15 -8.06
C TYR A 131 24.23 19.94 -9.41
N GLU A 132 25.36 19.23 -9.44
CA GLU A 132 26.03 18.88 -10.70
C GLU A 132 25.26 17.81 -11.49
N ALA A 133 24.72 16.80 -10.81
CA ALA A 133 23.97 15.71 -11.44
C ALA A 133 22.55 16.12 -11.88
N CYS A 134 21.91 17.00 -11.11
CA CYS A 134 20.52 17.40 -11.28
C CYS A 134 20.33 18.73 -12.02
N GLY A 135 21.39 19.52 -12.21
CA GLY A 135 21.34 20.80 -12.92
C GLY A 135 20.43 21.81 -12.22
N ASP A 136 19.67 22.58 -13.01
CA ASP A 136 18.89 23.73 -12.54
C ASP A 136 17.49 23.37 -12.01
N LEU A 137 17.28 22.15 -11.50
CA LEU A 137 16.00 21.79 -10.89
C LEU A 137 15.75 22.69 -9.67
N SER A 138 14.53 23.21 -9.57
CA SER A 138 14.09 23.86 -8.34
C SER A 138 14.03 22.87 -7.18
N ASP A 139 14.12 23.35 -5.94
CA ASP A 139 13.99 22.51 -4.74
C ASP A 139 12.71 21.65 -4.75
N ALA A 140 11.62 22.19 -5.30
CA ALA A 140 10.35 21.47 -5.42
C ALA A 140 10.40 20.35 -6.46
N GLU A 141 11.08 20.57 -7.60
CA GLU A 141 11.27 19.56 -8.63
C GLU A 141 12.26 18.48 -8.18
N LEU A 142 13.34 18.87 -7.50
CA LEU A 142 14.29 17.94 -6.91
C LEU A 142 13.63 17.07 -5.85
N GLN A 143 12.83 17.65 -4.95
CA GLN A 143 12.07 16.87 -3.96
C GLN A 143 11.07 15.92 -4.63
N ALA A 144 10.33 16.37 -5.66
CA ALA A 144 9.42 15.51 -6.40
C ALA A 144 10.15 14.35 -7.10
N ALA A 145 11.36 14.58 -7.60
CA ALA A 145 12.21 13.55 -8.18
C ALA A 145 12.69 12.53 -7.13
N ILE A 146 13.09 12.99 -5.95
CA ILE A 146 13.47 12.13 -4.82
C ILE A 146 12.30 11.23 -4.43
N ASP A 147 11.12 11.80 -4.19
CA ASP A 147 9.91 11.05 -3.81
C ASP A 147 9.54 10.00 -4.87
N ALA A 148 9.72 10.31 -6.15
CA ALA A 148 9.44 9.39 -7.25
C ALA A 148 10.47 8.23 -7.30
N VAL A 149 11.76 8.49 -7.10
CA VAL A 149 12.81 7.45 -7.06
C VAL A 149 12.66 6.57 -5.81
N GLU A 150 12.31 7.15 -4.66
CA GLU A 150 12.04 6.39 -3.43
C GLU A 150 10.86 5.41 -3.63
N LYS A 151 9.77 5.86 -4.25
CA LYS A 151 8.64 4.98 -4.60
C LYS A 151 9.04 3.88 -5.57
N GLN A 152 9.91 4.16 -6.54
CA GLN A 152 10.42 3.13 -7.45
C GLN A 152 11.23 2.07 -6.71
N LEU A 153 12.13 2.49 -5.81
CA LEU A 153 12.90 1.59 -4.95
C LEU A 153 11.99 0.71 -4.07
N ALA A 154 10.93 1.29 -3.50
CA ALA A 154 9.96 0.55 -2.71
C ALA A 154 9.19 -0.49 -3.55
N ALA A 155 8.83 -0.17 -4.79
CA ALA A 155 8.15 -1.09 -5.71
C ALA A 155 9.08 -2.20 -6.24
N GLU A 156 10.36 -1.90 -6.49
CA GLU A 156 11.39 -2.90 -6.83
C GLU A 156 11.55 -3.91 -5.68
N SER A 157 11.52 -3.45 -4.43
CA SER A 157 11.69 -4.27 -3.23
C SER A 157 10.51 -5.22 -2.96
N THR A 158 9.29 -4.83 -3.33
CA THR A 158 8.07 -5.67 -3.17
C THR A 158 7.85 -6.66 -4.31
N THR A 159 8.63 -6.59 -5.38
CA THR A 159 8.55 -7.49 -6.55
C THR A 159 9.63 -8.59 -6.52
N ALA A 160 10.45 -8.66 -5.45
CA ALA A 160 11.41 -9.74 -5.28
C ALA A 160 10.70 -11.05 -4.85
N PRO A 161 10.89 -12.17 -5.59
CA PRO A 161 10.25 -13.46 -5.33
C PRO A 161 10.74 -14.16 -4.06
#